data_AF-A0A259DJD1-F1
#
_entry.id   AF-A0A259DJD1-F1
#
_cell.length_a   1.000
_cell.length_b   1.000
_cell.length_c   1.000
_cell.angle_alpha   90.00
_cell.angle_beta   90.00
_cell.angle_gamma   90.00
#
_symmetry.space_group_name_H-M   'P 1'
#
loop_
_entity.id
_entity.type
_entity.pdbx_description
1 polymer ?
#
loop_
_entity_poly.entity_id
_entity_poly.type
_entity_poly.pdbx_seq_one_letter_code
_entity_poly.pdbx_strand_id
1 'polypeptide(L)'
;MKKIFLVIITILGISGCVQRQYVPTQSEIRKTNDVATVESAQGRFNRCQAEIVSPQQKNPKLLASAEIVTKQVYYDKEDSPNKLDLMSSSAKISDKQKNALLDVLAANQLCRAGLKTDLGTFPSLLVVYENYYGEMDIVNAQLISKKITIGDANTQKAKLQVKAKSDYVTASTNLNNQYNAAISQESQARQAEDMQRRAIASQYLMNQQAINAQQQINQQNQINNSRPVNTNCTRMGNSVNCTSY
;
A
#
# COMPACT_ATOMS: atom_id res chain seq x y z
N MET A 1 59.27 17.34 12.74
CA MET A 1 60.18 16.38 12.08
C MET A 1 59.93 14.98 12.65
N LYS A 2 59.89 13.96 11.78
CA LYS A 2 59.91 12.49 12.02
C LYS A 2 58.67 11.89 12.72
N LYS A 3 57.69 11.33 11.98
CA LYS A 3 57.62 10.00 11.32
C LYS A 3 57.98 8.83 12.25
N ILE A 4 56.97 8.13 12.76
CA ILE A 4 56.99 6.67 12.94
C ILE A 4 55.64 6.12 12.46
N PHE A 5 55.72 5.31 11.42
CA PHE A 5 54.69 4.50 10.79
C PHE A 5 55.15 3.06 11.03
N LEU A 6 54.33 2.19 11.64
CA LEU A 6 54.37 0.75 11.36
C LEU A 6 53.11 0.06 11.89
N VAL A 7 52.14 -0.16 10.99
CA VAL A 7 51.67 -1.48 10.51
C VAL A 7 50.77 -2.23 11.51
N ILE A 8 49.45 -2.05 11.35
CA ILE A 8 48.48 -3.13 11.58
C ILE A 8 47.82 -3.41 10.25
N ILE A 9 48.16 -4.58 9.71
CA ILE A 9 47.59 -5.22 8.54
C ILE A 9 46.12 -5.53 8.83
N THR A 10 45.20 -4.73 8.29
CA THR A 10 43.77 -5.08 8.20
C THR A 10 43.54 -5.71 6.82
N ILE A 11 43.83 -7.01 6.72
CA ILE A 11 43.43 -7.83 5.57
C ILE A 11 41.90 -7.94 5.60
N LEU A 12 41.27 -7.19 4.70
CA LEU A 12 40.28 -7.67 3.73
C LEU A 12 39.44 -8.87 4.18
N GLY A 13 38.45 -8.60 5.03
CA GLY A 13 37.22 -9.37 5.13
C GLY A 13 36.09 -8.68 4.37
N ILE A 14 36.28 -8.36 3.08
CA ILE A 14 35.20 -7.86 2.22
C ILE A 14 34.39 -9.05 1.70
N SER A 15 33.78 -9.82 2.61
CA SER A 15 32.54 -10.51 2.25
C SER A 15 31.45 -9.45 2.18
N GLY A 16 31.49 -8.65 1.12
CA GLY A 16 30.40 -7.75 0.78
C GLY A 16 29.19 -8.61 0.48
N CYS A 17 28.31 -8.78 1.45
CA CYS A 17 26.91 -9.07 1.16
C CYS A 17 26.46 -7.94 0.22
N VAL A 18 26.45 -8.21 -1.09
CA VAL A 18 25.79 -7.34 -2.06
C VAL A 18 24.34 -7.27 -1.58
N GLN A 19 23.99 -6.22 -0.83
CA GLN A 19 22.61 -5.94 -0.47
C GLN A 19 21.89 -5.77 -1.80
N ARG A 20 21.11 -6.79 -2.19
CA ARG A 20 20.22 -6.69 -3.34
C ARG A 20 19.41 -5.41 -3.15
N GLN A 21 19.40 -4.56 -4.18
CA GLN A 21 18.53 -3.39 -4.18
C GLN A 21 17.10 -3.86 -3.89
N TYR A 22 16.48 -3.26 -2.87
CA TYR A 22 15.10 -3.54 -2.54
C TYR A 22 14.23 -3.14 -3.73
N VAL A 23 13.50 -4.10 -4.28
CA VAL A 23 12.52 -3.88 -5.35
C VAL A 23 11.14 -4.10 -4.74
N PRO A 24 10.28 -3.08 -4.68
CA PRO A 24 8.95 -3.22 -4.11
C PRO A 24 8.11 -4.24 -4.89
N THR A 25 7.26 -4.94 -4.16
CA THR A 25 6.20 -5.81 -4.68
C THR A 25 5.16 -5.01 -5.45
N GLN A 26 4.39 -5.68 -6.31
CA GLN A 26 3.29 -5.02 -7.03
C GLN A 26 2.23 -4.54 -6.04
N SER A 27 1.97 -5.33 -5.00
CA SER A 27 1.08 -4.94 -3.90
C SER A 27 1.55 -3.72 -3.10
N GLU A 28 2.86 -3.53 -2.89
CA GLU A 28 3.42 -2.31 -2.27
C GLU A 28 3.24 -1.06 -3.14
N ILE A 29 3.47 -1.19 -4.45
CA ILE A 29 3.24 -0.10 -5.41
C ILE A 29 1.75 0.27 -5.44
N ARG A 30 0.88 -0.74 -5.54
CA ARG A 30 -0.57 -0.55 -5.53
C ARG A 30 -1.03 0.14 -4.25
N LYS A 31 -0.60 -0.32 -3.08
CA LYS A 31 -0.92 0.31 -1.79
C LYS A 31 -0.58 1.81 -1.79
N THR A 32 0.62 2.16 -2.25
CA THR A 32 1.07 3.55 -2.32
C THR A 32 0.18 4.39 -3.25
N ASN A 33 -0.11 3.89 -4.45
CA ASN A 33 -0.96 4.59 -5.42
C ASN A 33 -2.39 4.75 -4.91
N ASP A 34 -2.94 3.71 -4.28
CA ASP A 34 -4.30 3.69 -3.78
C ASP A 34 -4.46 4.64 -2.58
N VAL A 35 -3.49 4.70 -1.67
CA VAL A 35 -3.44 5.69 -0.57
C VAL A 35 -3.41 7.11 -1.14
N ALA A 36 -2.51 7.39 -2.08
CA ALA A 36 -2.43 8.72 -2.70
C ALA A 36 -3.74 9.11 -3.41
N THR A 37 -4.42 8.15 -4.04
CA THR A 37 -5.72 8.36 -4.68
C THR A 37 -6.79 8.74 -3.66
N VAL A 38 -6.88 8.01 -2.55
CA VAL A 38 -7.84 8.29 -1.46
C VAL A 38 -7.57 9.66 -0.83
N GLU A 39 -6.32 9.99 -0.51
CA GLU A 39 -5.95 11.29 0.06
C GLU A 39 -6.28 12.44 -0.91
N SER A 40 -6.01 12.25 -2.19
CA SER A 40 -6.33 13.22 -3.24
C SER A 40 -7.84 13.45 -3.38
N ALA A 41 -8.64 12.38 -3.33
CA ALA A 41 -10.10 12.42 -3.33
C ALA A 41 -10.64 13.19 -2.12
N GLN A 42 -10.15 12.88 -0.92
CA GLN A 42 -10.52 13.58 0.31
C GLN A 42 -10.13 15.05 0.27
N GLY A 43 -8.92 15.36 -0.24
CA GLY A 43 -8.46 16.73 -0.42
C GLY A 43 -9.36 17.53 -1.35
N ARG A 44 -9.78 16.95 -2.49
CA ARG A 44 -10.76 17.59 -3.40
C ARG A 44 -12.10 17.81 -2.72
N PHE A 45 -12.62 16.79 -2.05
CA PHE A 45 -13.89 16.87 -1.35
C PHE A 45 -13.88 17.96 -0.26
N ASN A 46 -12.88 17.96 0.61
CA ASN A 46 -12.74 18.94 1.68
C ASN A 46 -12.59 20.36 1.14
N ARG A 47 -11.85 20.56 0.03
CA ARG A 47 -11.76 21.86 -0.64
C ARG A 47 -13.13 22.32 -1.16
N CYS A 48 -13.87 21.45 -1.84
CA CYS A 48 -15.21 21.76 -2.34
C CYS A 48 -16.14 22.19 -1.20
N GLN A 49 -16.13 21.48 -0.08
CA GLN A 49 -16.92 21.83 1.11
C GLN A 49 -16.48 23.16 1.72
N ALA A 50 -15.17 23.40 1.83
CA ALA A 50 -14.63 24.64 2.36
C ALA A 50 -15.02 25.85 1.49
N GLU A 51 -15.07 25.70 0.16
CA GLU A 51 -15.50 26.77 -0.75
C GLU A 51 -16.97 27.16 -0.53
N ILE A 52 -17.86 26.23 -0.18
CA ILE A 52 -19.28 26.54 0.09
C ILE A 52 -19.42 27.52 1.25
N VAL A 53 -18.65 27.34 2.31
CA VAL A 53 -18.72 28.15 3.54
C VAL A 53 -17.63 29.22 3.64
N SER A 54 -16.81 29.36 2.59
CA SER A 54 -15.70 30.31 2.56
C SER A 54 -16.19 31.76 2.47
N PRO A 55 -15.56 32.70 3.21
CA PRO A 55 -15.79 34.14 3.02
C PRO A 55 -15.45 34.64 1.60
N GLN A 56 -14.65 33.89 0.84
CA GLN A 56 -14.28 34.18 -0.53
C GLN A 56 -15.24 33.56 -1.57
N GLN A 57 -16.38 33.02 -1.12
CA GLN A 57 -17.40 32.46 -2.00
C GLN A 57 -17.88 33.51 -3.01
N LYS A 58 -17.69 33.20 -4.30
CA LYS A 58 -17.99 34.10 -5.43
C LYS A 58 -19.50 34.25 -5.67
N ASN A 59 -20.31 33.27 -5.26
CA ASN A 59 -21.75 33.35 -5.36
C ASN A 59 -22.32 34.07 -4.12
N PRO A 60 -22.79 35.34 -4.23
CA PRO A 60 -23.24 36.11 -3.07
C PRO A 60 -24.48 35.51 -2.40
N LYS A 61 -25.36 34.85 -3.16
CA LYS A 61 -26.54 34.16 -2.60
C LYS A 61 -26.12 32.97 -1.73
N LEU A 62 -25.16 32.19 -2.22
CA LEU A 62 -24.65 31.04 -1.49
C LEU A 62 -23.85 31.47 -0.26
N LEU A 63 -23.04 32.52 -0.36
CA LEU A 63 -22.32 33.11 0.78
C LEU A 63 -23.28 33.50 1.91
N ALA A 64 -24.33 34.27 1.60
CA ALA A 64 -25.33 34.66 2.60
C ALA A 64 -26.05 33.45 3.21
N SER A 65 -26.33 32.43 2.40
CA SER A 65 -26.97 31.19 2.87
C SER A 65 -26.05 30.39 3.78
N ALA A 66 -24.77 30.25 3.41
CA ALA A 66 -23.76 29.58 4.20
C ALA A 66 -23.53 30.28 5.55
N GLU A 67 -23.53 31.61 5.59
CA GLU A 67 -23.47 32.37 6.84
C GLU A 67 -24.65 32.09 7.76
N ILE A 68 -25.88 32.06 7.23
CA ILE A 68 -27.07 31.74 8.02
C ILE A 68 -26.95 30.32 8.58
N VAL A 69 -26.57 29.35 7.74
CA VAL A 69 -26.47 27.95 8.16
C VAL A 69 -25.41 27.78 9.24
N THR A 70 -24.19 28.27 9.03
CA THR A 70 -23.06 28.10 9.96
C THR A 70 -23.23 28.85 11.29
N LYS A 71 -23.94 29.99 11.29
CA LYS A 71 -24.18 30.78 12.50
C LYS A 71 -25.43 30.33 13.26
N GLN A 72 -26.46 29.83 12.57
CA GLN A 72 -27.80 29.69 13.15
C GLN A 72 -28.45 28.31 13.03
N VAL A 73 -27.92 27.40 12.20
CA VAL A 73 -28.55 26.10 11.92
C VAL A 73 -27.62 24.94 12.30
N TYR A 74 -26.39 24.95 11.80
CA TYR A 74 -25.39 23.94 12.11
C TYR A 74 -24.10 24.61 12.55
N TYR A 75 -23.52 24.14 13.66
CA TYR A 75 -22.15 24.53 13.98
C TYR A 75 -21.19 23.90 12.96
N ASP A 76 -20.12 24.62 12.61
CA ASP A 76 -19.17 24.17 11.59
C ASP A 76 -18.14 23.18 12.18
N LYS A 77 -17.53 23.57 13.29
CA LYS A 77 -16.42 22.86 13.95
C LYS A 77 -16.67 22.63 15.43
N GLU A 78 -15.94 21.68 16.00
CA GLU A 78 -16.03 21.32 17.43
C GLU A 78 -15.72 22.48 18.38
N ASP A 79 -14.88 23.43 17.96
CA ASP A 79 -14.48 24.65 18.66
C ASP A 79 -15.31 25.89 18.29
N SER A 80 -16.39 25.72 17.52
CA SER A 80 -17.23 26.85 17.12
C SER A 80 -17.89 27.51 18.33
N PRO A 81 -17.85 28.86 18.45
CA PRO A 81 -18.35 29.56 19.62
C PRO A 81 -19.85 29.39 19.84
N ASN A 82 -20.61 29.17 18.76
CA ASN A 82 -22.05 28.95 18.78
C ASN A 82 -22.45 27.47 18.97
N LYS A 83 -21.51 26.54 19.16
CA LYS A 83 -21.81 25.11 19.25
C LYS A 83 -22.79 24.79 20.38
N LEU A 84 -22.54 25.29 21.59
CA LEU A 84 -23.39 25.01 22.75
C LEU A 84 -24.81 25.57 22.56
N ASP A 85 -24.91 26.79 22.02
CA ASP A 85 -26.19 27.43 21.72
C ASP A 85 -26.97 26.63 20.68
N LEU A 86 -26.32 26.22 19.59
CA LEU A 86 -26.98 25.45 18.54
C LEU A 86 -27.35 24.04 18.97
N MET A 87 -26.54 23.38 19.80
CA MET A 87 -26.84 22.04 20.34
C MET A 87 -27.96 22.05 21.37
N SER A 88 -28.08 23.12 22.16
CA SER A 88 -29.13 23.28 23.18
C SER A 88 -30.42 23.92 22.66
N SER A 89 -30.41 24.40 21.41
CA SER A 89 -31.54 25.11 20.81
C SER A 89 -32.79 24.23 20.68
N SER A 90 -33.86 24.61 21.37
CA SER A 90 -35.20 24.04 21.19
C SER A 90 -35.97 24.65 20.02
N ALA A 91 -35.37 25.60 19.29
CA ALA A 91 -36.03 26.28 18.19
C ALA A 91 -36.23 25.37 16.97
N LYS A 92 -37.38 25.53 16.31
CA LYS A 92 -37.61 24.97 14.98
C LYS A 92 -36.98 25.87 13.92
N ILE A 93 -36.60 25.29 12.79
CA ILE A 93 -36.04 26.05 11.67
C ILE A 93 -37.06 27.09 11.16
N SER A 94 -36.64 28.33 11.00
CA SER A 94 -37.42 29.38 10.34
C SER A 94 -37.43 29.19 8.83
N ASP A 95 -38.35 29.84 8.11
CA ASP A 95 -38.43 29.71 6.66
C ASP A 95 -37.19 30.29 5.95
N LYS A 96 -36.60 31.37 6.51
CA LYS A 96 -35.32 31.93 6.04
C LYS A 96 -34.17 30.94 6.20
N GLN A 97 -34.06 30.29 7.36
CA GLN A 97 -33.04 29.28 7.62
C GLN A 97 -33.24 28.03 6.75
N LYS A 98 -34.48 27.61 6.54
CA LYS A 98 -34.83 26.49 5.65
C LYS A 98 -34.37 26.75 4.23
N ASN A 99 -34.67 27.92 3.68
CA ASN A 99 -34.25 28.28 2.32
C ASN A 99 -32.72 28.33 2.19
N ALA A 100 -32.04 28.93 3.19
CA ALA A 100 -30.58 28.94 3.26
C ALA A 100 -29.98 27.52 3.34
N LEU A 101 -30.58 26.63 4.13
CA LEU A 101 -30.16 25.24 4.23
C LEU A 101 -30.33 24.51 2.90
N LEU A 102 -31.45 24.69 2.20
CA LEU A 102 -31.67 24.10 0.87
C LEU A 102 -30.63 24.55 -0.16
N ASP A 103 -30.29 25.84 -0.18
CA ASP A 103 -29.23 26.37 -1.06
C ASP A 103 -27.86 25.72 -0.76
N VAL A 104 -27.51 25.57 0.52
CA VAL A 104 -26.27 24.91 0.94
C VAL A 104 -26.28 23.41 0.62
N LEU A 105 -27.41 22.72 0.80
CA LEU A 105 -27.54 21.30 0.47
C LEU A 105 -27.38 21.03 -1.03
N ALA A 106 -27.96 21.89 -1.88
CA ALA A 106 -27.79 21.79 -3.33
C ALA A 106 -26.31 21.95 -3.73
N ALA A 107 -25.58 22.89 -3.12
CA ALA A 107 -24.14 23.04 -3.36
C ALA A 107 -23.34 21.80 -2.87
N ASN A 108 -23.68 21.28 -1.69
CA ASN A 108 -23.05 20.07 -1.13
C ASN A 108 -23.23 18.84 -2.03
N GLN A 109 -24.38 18.68 -2.68
CA GLN A 109 -24.63 17.55 -3.59
C GLN A 109 -23.62 17.49 -4.73
N LEU A 110 -23.16 18.64 -5.24
CA LEU A 110 -22.11 18.70 -6.26
C LEU A 110 -20.77 18.17 -5.73
N CYS A 111 -20.40 18.51 -4.50
CA CYS A 111 -19.18 17.98 -3.87
C CYS A 111 -19.25 16.46 -3.67
N ARG A 112 -20.42 15.93 -3.27
CA ARG A 112 -20.63 14.49 -3.07
C ARG A 112 -20.50 13.68 -4.37
N ALA A 113 -20.94 14.23 -5.50
CA ALA A 113 -20.81 13.57 -6.81
C ALA A 113 -19.33 13.34 -7.19
N GLY A 114 -18.46 14.32 -6.89
CA GLY A 114 -17.01 14.18 -7.08
C GLY A 114 -16.42 13.03 -6.24
N LEU A 115 -16.81 12.95 -4.96
CA LEU A 115 -16.36 11.89 -4.07
C LEU A 115 -16.72 10.48 -4.55
N LYS A 116 -17.94 10.30 -5.09
CA LYS A 116 -18.38 9.03 -5.65
C LYS A 116 -17.55 8.61 -6.87
N THR A 117 -17.21 9.58 -7.72
CA THR A 117 -16.34 9.34 -8.87
C THR A 117 -14.93 8.97 -8.43
N ASP A 118 -14.40 9.69 -7.44
CA ASP A 118 -13.02 9.54 -6.98
C ASP A 118 -12.79 8.26 -6.15
N LEU A 119 -13.79 7.84 -5.36
CA LEU A 119 -13.71 6.68 -4.47
C LEU A 119 -14.43 5.43 -5.01
N GLY A 120 -14.90 5.45 -6.27
CA GLY A 120 -15.64 4.33 -6.85
C GLY A 120 -14.90 2.98 -6.83
N THR A 121 -13.56 3.00 -6.84
CA THR A 121 -12.70 1.81 -6.74
C THR A 121 -12.45 1.35 -5.31
N PHE A 122 -12.91 2.09 -4.30
CA PHE A 122 -12.75 1.82 -2.87
C PHE A 122 -14.11 1.66 -2.20
N PRO A 123 -14.85 0.56 -2.48
CA PRO A 123 -16.25 0.43 -2.07
C PRO A 123 -16.44 0.51 -0.54
N SER A 124 -15.50 -0.03 0.24
CA SER A 124 -15.56 0.05 1.71
C SER A 124 -15.45 1.48 2.23
N LEU A 125 -14.66 2.33 1.58
CA LEU A 125 -14.55 3.76 1.94
C LEU A 125 -15.75 4.55 1.43
N LEU A 126 -16.18 4.30 0.19
CA LEU A 126 -17.33 4.98 -0.41
C LEU A 126 -18.61 4.79 0.42
N VAL A 127 -18.86 3.55 0.89
CA VAL A 127 -20.02 3.23 1.73
C VAL A 127 -20.04 4.05 3.04
N VAL A 128 -18.88 4.36 3.63
CA VAL A 128 -18.82 5.21 4.84
C VAL A 128 -19.40 6.60 4.55
N TYR A 129 -19.03 7.19 3.41
CA TYR A 129 -19.53 8.49 3.02
C TYR A 129 -20.99 8.46 2.58
N GLU A 130 -21.39 7.45 1.79
CA GLU A 130 -22.79 7.29 1.38
C GLU A 130 -23.72 7.11 2.59
N ASN A 131 -23.32 6.32 3.59
CA ASN A 131 -24.08 6.16 4.83
C ASN A 131 -24.15 7.47 5.63
N TYR A 132 -23.02 8.16 5.82
CA TYR A 132 -23.01 9.43 6.55
C TYR A 132 -23.94 10.47 5.91
N TYR A 133 -23.83 10.65 4.59
CA TYR A 133 -24.63 11.63 3.88
C TYR A 133 -26.09 11.22 3.72
N GLY A 134 -26.38 9.92 3.54
CA GLY A 134 -27.75 9.41 3.52
C GLY A 134 -28.47 9.66 4.83
N GLU A 135 -27.83 9.36 5.96
CA GLU A 135 -28.39 9.65 7.29
C GLU A 135 -28.52 11.16 7.52
N MET A 136 -27.52 11.96 7.13
CA MET A 136 -27.59 13.41 7.26
C MET A 136 -28.72 14.01 6.41
N ASP A 137 -29.02 13.44 5.24
CA ASP A 137 -30.16 13.87 4.40
C ASP A 137 -31.50 13.60 5.08
N ILE A 138 -31.61 12.50 5.85
CA ILE A 138 -32.78 12.25 6.70
C ILE A 138 -32.90 13.30 7.81
N VAL A 139 -31.79 13.62 8.50
CA VAL A 139 -31.76 14.69 9.53
C VAL A 139 -32.19 16.02 8.92
N ASN A 140 -31.64 16.38 7.77
CA ASN A 140 -32.00 17.60 7.05
C ASN A 140 -33.49 17.63 6.68
N ALA A 141 -34.04 16.53 6.16
CA ALA A 141 -35.45 16.44 5.80
C ALA A 141 -36.36 16.59 7.04
N GLN A 142 -36.00 15.98 8.18
CA GLN A 142 -36.73 16.15 9.44
C GLN A 142 -36.65 17.59 9.97
N LEU A 143 -35.48 18.22 9.88
CA LEU A 143 -35.29 19.60 10.29
C LEU A 143 -36.10 20.56 9.42
N ILE A 144 -36.02 20.41 8.09
CA ILE A 144 -36.75 21.22 7.09
C ILE A 144 -38.27 21.08 7.24
N SER A 145 -38.76 19.89 7.59
CA SER A 145 -40.17 19.64 7.88
C SER A 145 -40.59 20.04 9.30
N LYS A 146 -39.70 20.70 10.06
CA LYS A 146 -39.91 21.13 11.45
C LYS A 146 -40.24 19.99 12.42
N LYS A 147 -39.99 18.73 12.05
CA LYS A 147 -40.20 17.56 12.91
C LYS A 147 -39.25 17.55 14.10
N ILE A 148 -37.99 17.91 13.88
CA ILE A 148 -36.96 18.05 14.92
C ILE A 148 -36.57 19.51 15.14
N THR A 149 -35.94 19.81 16.27
CA THR A 149 -35.37 21.14 16.56
C THR A 149 -33.96 21.29 15.97
N ILE A 150 -33.43 22.50 16.00
CA ILE A 150 -32.03 22.78 15.63
C ILE A 150 -31.06 22.02 16.55
N GLY A 151 -31.34 21.95 17.86
CA GLY A 151 -30.54 21.19 18.83
C GLY A 151 -30.55 19.69 18.57
N ASP A 152 -31.72 19.12 18.27
CA ASP A 152 -31.84 17.71 17.89
C ASP A 152 -31.00 17.38 16.64
N ALA A 153 -31.07 18.24 15.62
CA ALA A 153 -30.33 18.07 14.38
C ALA A 153 -28.81 18.14 14.59
N ASN A 154 -28.33 19.08 15.40
CA ASN A 154 -26.89 19.17 15.74
C ASN A 154 -26.42 17.99 16.58
N THR A 155 -27.25 17.51 17.51
CA THR A 155 -26.95 16.31 18.30
C THR A 155 -26.83 15.06 17.41
N GLN A 156 -27.75 14.90 16.45
CA GLN A 156 -27.68 13.81 15.48
C GLN A 156 -26.48 13.94 14.55
N LYS A 157 -26.20 15.14 14.03
CA LYS A 157 -25.00 15.44 13.23
C LYS A 157 -23.71 15.01 13.96
N ALA A 158 -23.57 15.37 15.24
CA ALA A 158 -22.41 15.01 16.05
C ALA A 158 -22.25 13.48 16.17
N LYS A 159 -23.35 12.77 16.45
CA LYS A 159 -23.36 11.29 16.52
C LYS A 159 -22.96 10.66 15.19
N LEU A 160 -23.49 11.17 14.07
CA LEU A 160 -23.15 10.70 12.73
C LEU A 160 -21.68 10.96 12.39
N GLN A 161 -21.11 12.10 12.79
CA GLN A 161 -19.68 12.40 12.59
C GLN A 161 -18.78 11.42 13.36
N VAL A 162 -19.12 11.12 14.62
CA VAL A 162 -18.39 10.13 15.42
C VAL A 162 -18.48 8.74 14.78
N LYS A 163 -19.68 8.33 14.36
CA LYS A 163 -19.89 7.05 13.67
C LYS A 163 -19.09 6.97 12.37
N ALA A 164 -19.19 7.98 11.52
CA ALA A 164 -18.47 8.01 10.24
C ALA A 164 -16.94 7.96 10.43
N LYS A 165 -16.41 8.63 11.46
CA LYS A 165 -14.98 8.54 11.81
C LYS A 165 -14.60 7.12 12.22
N SER A 166 -15.40 6.46 13.05
CA SER A 166 -15.18 5.08 13.47
C SER A 166 -15.24 4.09 12.29
N ASP A 167 -16.26 4.23 11.44
CA ASP A 167 -16.44 3.40 10.26
C ASP A 167 -15.29 3.60 9.26
N TYR A 168 -14.83 4.83 9.08
CA TYR A 168 -13.68 5.15 8.22
C TYR A 168 -12.39 4.49 8.71
N VAL A 169 -12.11 4.55 10.02
CA VAL A 169 -10.95 3.87 10.62
C VAL A 169 -11.04 2.36 10.39
N THR A 170 -12.23 1.78 10.54
CA THR A 170 -12.46 0.35 10.30
C THR A 170 -12.23 -0.01 8.83
N ALA A 171 -12.82 0.74 7.90
CA ALA A 171 -12.69 0.51 6.47
C ALA A 171 -11.24 0.66 5.97
N SER A 172 -10.52 1.69 6.43
CA SER A 172 -9.11 1.91 6.10
C SER A 172 -8.19 0.84 6.70
N THR A 173 -8.46 0.40 7.93
CA THR A 173 -7.72 -0.71 8.56
C THR A 173 -7.90 -2.02 7.78
N ASN A 174 -9.13 -2.35 7.38
CA ASN A 174 -9.41 -3.53 6.58
C ASN A 174 -8.70 -3.49 5.23
N LEU A 175 -8.71 -2.33 4.57
CA LEU A 175 -7.99 -2.13 3.31
C LEU A 175 -6.47 -2.30 3.49
N ASN A 176 -5.90 -1.75 4.57
CA ASN A 176 -4.48 -1.91 4.88
C ASN A 176 -4.11 -3.37 5.17
N ASN A 177 -4.97 -4.11 5.89
CA ASN A 177 -4.79 -5.53 6.16
C ASN A 177 -4.80 -6.37 4.86
N GLN A 178 -5.68 -6.04 3.91
CA GLN A 178 -5.69 -6.68 2.59
C GLN A 178 -4.38 -6.45 1.84
N TYR A 179 -3.85 -5.23 1.83
CA TYR A 179 -2.54 -4.98 1.23
C TYR A 179 -1.43 -5.76 1.92
N ASN A 180 -1.37 -5.75 3.25
CA ASN A 180 -0.32 -6.44 3.99
C ASN A 180 -0.37 -7.96 3.75
N ALA A 181 -1.57 -8.54 3.64
CA ALA A 181 -1.73 -9.95 3.27
C ALA A 181 -1.21 -10.23 1.85
N ALA A 182 -1.52 -9.38 0.87
CA ALA A 182 -1.05 -9.52 -0.51
C ALA A 182 0.49 -9.36 -0.61
N ILE A 183 1.06 -8.39 0.10
CA ILE A 183 2.51 -8.18 0.18
C ILE A 183 3.21 -9.41 0.80
N SER A 184 2.65 -9.95 1.89
CA SER A 184 3.18 -11.16 2.53
C SER A 184 3.13 -12.37 1.59
N GLN A 185 2.03 -12.54 0.86
CA GLN A 185 1.88 -13.62 -0.12
C GLN A 185 2.88 -13.48 -1.28
N GLU A 186 3.07 -12.28 -1.83
CA GLU A 186 4.09 -12.03 -2.87
C GLU A 186 5.51 -12.30 -2.36
N SER A 187 5.81 -11.90 -1.11
CA SER A 187 7.12 -12.14 -0.50
C SER A 187 7.41 -13.63 -0.33
N GLN A 188 6.43 -14.40 0.17
CA GLN A 188 6.56 -15.86 0.30
C GLN A 188 6.72 -16.55 -1.05
N ALA A 189 5.96 -16.13 -2.06
CA ALA A 189 6.07 -16.68 -3.42
C ALA A 189 7.47 -16.43 -4.01
N ARG A 190 8.03 -15.22 -3.84
CA ARG A 190 9.39 -14.89 -4.28
C ARG A 190 10.45 -15.72 -3.54
N GLN A 191 10.29 -15.93 -2.24
CA GLN A 191 11.22 -16.76 -1.46
C GLN A 191 11.18 -18.22 -1.92
N ALA A 192 9.99 -18.76 -2.19
CA ALA A 192 9.83 -20.11 -2.72
C ALA A 192 10.48 -20.25 -4.11
N GLU A 193 10.28 -19.29 -5.01
CA GLU A 193 10.92 -19.27 -6.33
C GLU A 193 12.45 -19.20 -6.22
N ASP A 194 12.97 -18.31 -5.37
CA ASP A 194 14.42 -18.19 -5.15
C ASP A 194 15.01 -19.50 -4.56
N MET A 195 14.31 -20.16 -3.64
CA MET A 195 14.72 -21.47 -3.11
C MET A 195 14.72 -22.54 -4.20
N GLN A 196 13.68 -22.59 -5.04
CA GLN A 196 13.60 -23.54 -6.15
C GLN A 196 14.72 -23.31 -7.17
N ARG A 197 14.99 -22.05 -7.53
CA ARG A 197 16.11 -21.69 -8.42
C ARG A 197 17.46 -22.11 -7.84
N ARG A 198 17.68 -21.93 -6.53
CA ARG A 198 18.89 -22.39 -5.85
C ARG A 198 19.00 -23.91 -5.83
N ALA A 199 17.90 -24.63 -5.63
CA ALA A 199 17.87 -26.09 -5.67
C ALA A 199 18.18 -26.64 -7.06
N ILE A 200 17.65 -26.03 -8.13
CA ILE A 200 17.97 -26.42 -9.51
C ILE A 200 19.45 -26.14 -9.82
N ALA A 201 19.95 -24.96 -9.43
CA ALA A 201 21.35 -24.60 -9.63
C ALA A 201 22.30 -25.53 -8.87
N SER A 202 21.97 -25.91 -7.64
CA SER A 202 22.78 -26.86 -6.86
C SER A 202 22.76 -28.26 -7.45
N GLN A 203 21.61 -28.73 -7.95
CA GLN A 203 21.50 -30.02 -8.63
C GLN A 203 22.33 -30.05 -9.92
N TYR A 204 22.29 -28.96 -10.71
CA TYR A 204 23.11 -28.84 -11.92
C TYR A 204 24.61 -28.87 -11.62
N LEU A 205 25.04 -28.15 -10.58
CA LEU A 205 26.44 -28.15 -10.14
C LEU A 205 26.90 -29.55 -9.70
N MET A 206 26.06 -30.26 -8.93
CA MET A 206 26.35 -31.62 -8.47
C MET A 206 26.50 -32.59 -9.65
N ASN A 207 25.61 -32.48 -10.65
CA ASN A 207 25.70 -33.31 -11.86
C ASN A 207 26.98 -33.03 -12.66
N GLN A 208 27.37 -31.76 -12.78
CA GLN A 208 28.61 -31.39 -13.47
C GLN A 208 29.86 -31.96 -12.78
N GLN A 209 29.90 -31.95 -11.44
CA GLN A 209 31.00 -32.56 -10.69
C GLN A 209 31.08 -34.07 -10.90
N ALA A 210 29.93 -34.75 -10.92
CA ALA A 210 29.86 -36.20 -11.18
C ALA A 210 30.41 -36.56 -12.58
N ILE A 211 30.03 -35.79 -13.62
CA ILE A 211 30.53 -35.99 -14.98
C ILE A 211 32.05 -35.80 -15.04
N ASN A 212 32.57 -34.73 -14.43
CA ASN A 212 34.01 -34.45 -14.41
C ASN A 212 34.80 -35.55 -13.68
N ALA A 213 34.28 -36.07 -12.56
CA ALA A 213 34.91 -37.18 -11.83
C ALA A 213 34.93 -38.47 -12.68
N GLN A 214 33.85 -38.77 -13.40
CA GLN A 214 33.78 -39.96 -14.25
C GLN A 214 34.75 -39.88 -15.45
N GLN A 215 34.97 -38.69 -16.01
CA GLN A 215 35.97 -38.48 -17.06
C GLN A 215 37.39 -38.72 -16.55
N GLN A 216 37.72 -38.31 -15.32
CA GLN A 216 39.03 -38.57 -14.71
C GLN A 216 39.26 -40.07 -14.52
N ILE A 217 38.26 -40.81 -14.03
CA ILE A 217 38.34 -42.27 -13.88
C ILE A 217 38.56 -42.95 -15.25
N ASN A 218 37.83 -42.54 -16.28
CA ASN A 218 37.99 -43.10 -17.62
C ASN A 218 39.37 -42.80 -18.23
N GLN A 219 39.92 -41.60 -18.03
CA GLN A 219 41.29 -41.29 -18.45
C GLN A 219 42.33 -42.13 -17.71
N GLN A 220 42.15 -42.35 -16.41
CA GLN A 220 43.06 -43.19 -15.63
C GLN A 220 43.04 -44.66 -16.10
N ASN A 221 41.85 -45.18 -16.45
CA ASN A 221 41.71 -46.51 -17.02
C ASN A 221 42.35 -46.63 -18.41
N GLN A 222 42.28 -45.59 -19.24
CA GLN A 222 42.99 -45.57 -20.53
C GLN A 222 44.51 -45.50 -20.35
N ILE A 223 45.02 -44.75 -19.39
CA ILE A 223 46.46 -44.70 -19.09
C ILE A 223 46.96 -46.06 -18.59
N ASN A 224 46.17 -46.80 -17.80
CA ASN A 224 46.56 -48.13 -17.33
C ASN A 224 46.52 -49.20 -18.44
N ASN A 225 45.55 -49.13 -19.37
CA ASN A 225 45.47 -50.05 -20.51
C ASN A 225 46.40 -49.70 -21.68
N SER A 226 46.99 -48.51 -21.69
CA SER A 226 47.90 -48.05 -22.75
C SER A 226 49.36 -48.03 -22.29
N ARG A 227 49.72 -48.80 -21.26
CA ARG A 227 51.13 -49.04 -20.95
C ARG A 227 51.76 -49.75 -22.15
N PRO A 228 52.77 -49.16 -22.82
CA PRO A 228 53.46 -49.85 -23.90
C PRO A 228 54.10 -51.12 -23.33
N VAL A 229 53.58 -52.26 -23.76
CA VAL A 229 54.12 -53.57 -23.40
C VAL A 229 55.49 -53.66 -24.05
N ASN A 230 56.56 -53.66 -23.25
CA ASN A 230 57.91 -53.69 -23.78
C ASN A 230 58.24 -55.15 -24.10
N THR A 231 58.04 -55.54 -25.36
CA THR A 231 58.43 -56.86 -25.84
C THR A 231 59.93 -56.87 -26.10
N ASN A 232 60.69 -57.49 -25.20
CA ASN A 232 62.12 -57.69 -25.38
C ASN A 232 62.33 -59.04 -26.07
N CYS A 233 62.85 -58.99 -27.30
CA CYS A 233 63.19 -60.17 -28.07
C CYS A 233 64.70 -60.38 -28.03
N THR A 234 65.12 -61.57 -27.62
CA THR A 234 66.53 -61.99 -27.71
C THR A 234 66.65 -63.16 -28.68
N ARG A 235 67.63 -63.09 -29.58
CA ARG A 235 67.91 -64.12 -30.58
C ARG A 235 69.09 -64.95 -30.11
N MET A 236 68.86 -66.25 -29.89
CA MET A 236 69.92 -67.21 -29.57
C MET A 236 69.99 -68.26 -30.69
N GLY A 237 71.00 -68.13 -31.55
CA GLY A 237 71.13 -68.97 -32.75
C GLY A 237 70.04 -68.69 -33.79
N ASN A 238 69.34 -69.74 -34.24
CA ASN A 238 68.26 -69.64 -35.23
C ASN A 238 66.85 -69.45 -34.64
N SER A 239 66.71 -69.35 -33.30
CA SER A 239 65.43 -69.06 -32.67
C SER A 239 65.40 -67.66 -32.06
N VAL A 240 64.23 -67.01 -32.14
CA VAL A 240 63.94 -65.73 -31.50
C VAL A 240 62.96 -66.01 -30.37
N ASN A 241 63.30 -65.60 -29.15
CA ASN A 241 62.41 -65.71 -28.00
C ASN A 241 62.06 -64.30 -27.51
N CYS A 242 60.76 -64.02 -27.42
CA CYS A 242 60.25 -62.71 -27.06
C CYS A 242 59.46 -62.81 -25.76
N THR A 243 59.81 -61.97 -24.79
CA THR A 243 59.06 -61.87 -23.53
C THR A 243 58.47 -60.47 -23.43
N SER A 244 57.16 -60.40 -23.18
CA SER A 244 56.41 -59.15 -23.04
C SER A 244 56.07 -58.93 -21.57
N TYR A 245 56.32 -57.72 -21.06
CA TYR A 245 55.96 -57.28 -19.69
C TYR A 245 55.14 -56.00 -19.74
#